data_AF-A0A1H3WC71-F1
#
_entry.id   AF-A0A1H3WC71-F1
#
_cell.length_a   1.000
_cell.length_b   1.000
_cell.length_c   1.000
_cell.angle_alpha   90.00
_cell.angle_beta   90.00
_cell.angle_gamma   90.00
#
_symmetry.space_group_name_H-M   'P 1'
#
loop_
_entity.id
_entity.type
_entity.pdbx_description
1 polymer ?
#
loop_
_entity_poly.entity_id
_entity_poly.type
_entity_poly.pdbx_seq_one_letter_code
_entity_poly.pdbx_strand_id
1 'polypeptide(L)'
;MKITTYEQRDLIPLTISVLGTISFFNACNTLKYLVETEFCDLKGLISTDTLDDSSIALLDVVDNDFHKITYDSMTGIYETAHSLANIYGLDIGTIIRDERLTEMGEDFVLELIVDQFPEDNFVDEDFEPAESLDLFAFSLVNVVNFLCSMLLAGKVDFDLSWTSSKFYLDFLSEDYSGKEHATALQLLQELGSVLSLSHGRILDLLYNNGDICWDDP
;
A
#
# COMPACT_ATOMS: atom_id res chain seq x y z
N MET A 1 -20.59 -11.12 6.87
CA MET A 1 -19.53 -11.61 7.77
C MET A 1 -18.62 -12.50 6.96
N LYS A 2 -17.70 -11.89 6.23
CA LYS A 2 -16.71 -12.58 5.40
C LYS A 2 -15.46 -12.83 6.24
N ILE A 3 -15.49 -13.93 7.00
CA ILE A 3 -14.32 -14.41 7.74
C ILE A 3 -13.52 -15.36 6.86
N THR A 4 -12.26 -15.03 6.61
CA THR A 4 -11.30 -15.89 5.92
C THR A 4 -10.31 -16.44 6.94
N THR A 5 -10.05 -17.75 6.89
CA THR A 5 -9.08 -18.43 7.76
C THR A 5 -7.89 -18.91 6.92
N TYR A 6 -6.68 -18.71 7.42
CA TYR A 6 -5.44 -19.01 6.72
C TYR A 6 -4.69 -20.15 7.40
N GLU A 7 -3.97 -20.95 6.61
CA GLU A 7 -3.12 -22.01 7.13
C GLU A 7 -1.88 -21.42 7.80
N GLN A 8 -1.47 -21.98 8.94
CA GLN A 8 -0.30 -21.51 9.70
C GLN A 8 0.99 -21.45 8.86
N ARG A 9 1.17 -22.41 7.94
CA ARG A 9 2.33 -22.45 7.03
C ARG A 9 2.35 -21.30 6.01
N ASP A 10 1.20 -20.71 5.73
CA ASP A 10 1.02 -19.69 4.71
C ASP A 10 1.09 -18.27 5.28
N LEU A 11 0.98 -18.08 6.61
CA LEU A 11 0.86 -16.74 7.21
C LEU A 11 2.01 -15.80 6.85
N ILE A 12 3.26 -16.25 7.02
CA ILE A 12 4.45 -15.43 6.70
C ILE A 12 4.66 -15.30 5.18
N PRO A 13 4.62 -16.39 4.39
CA PRO A 13 4.70 -16.27 2.92
C PRO A 13 3.62 -15.35 2.32
N LEU A 14 2.39 -15.44 2.80
CA LEU A 14 1.29 -14.58 2.37
C LEU A 14 1.51 -13.13 2.80
N THR A 15 2.01 -12.88 4.00
CA THR A 15 2.37 -11.51 4.43
C THR A 15 3.41 -10.91 3.50
N ILE A 16 4.46 -11.66 3.16
CA ILE A 16 5.49 -11.23 2.21
C ILE A 16 4.89 -10.95 0.83
N SER A 17 3.98 -11.81 0.37
CA SER A 17 3.24 -11.63 -0.89
C SER A 17 2.42 -10.34 -0.90
N VAL A 18 1.60 -10.11 0.14
CA VAL A 18 0.80 -8.88 0.30
C VAL A 18 1.68 -7.64 0.32
N LEU A 19 2.82 -7.66 1.00
CA LEU A 19 3.78 -6.54 1.00
C LEU A 19 4.32 -6.25 -0.43
N GLY A 20 4.61 -7.30 -1.20
CA GLY A 20 4.97 -7.17 -2.62
C GLY A 20 3.85 -6.53 -3.44
N THR A 21 2.61 -7.02 -3.26
CA THR A 21 1.42 -6.48 -3.92
C THR A 21 1.19 -5.01 -3.57
N ILE A 22 1.28 -4.61 -2.29
CA ILE A 22 1.19 -3.20 -1.88
C ILE A 22 2.23 -2.36 -2.61
N SER A 23 3.47 -2.83 -2.71
CA SER A 23 4.55 -2.08 -3.39
C SER A 23 4.22 -1.83 -4.87
N PHE A 24 3.64 -2.83 -5.55
CA PHE A 24 3.16 -2.70 -6.91
C PHE A 24 2.05 -1.64 -7.03
N PHE A 25 1.00 -1.73 -6.21
CA PHE A 25 -0.09 -0.75 -6.21
C PHE A 25 0.38 0.67 -5.87
N ASN A 26 1.37 0.82 -4.97
CA ASN A 26 1.94 2.12 -4.62
C ASN A 26 2.60 2.80 -5.83
N ALA A 27 3.36 2.02 -6.61
CA ALA A 27 4.00 2.50 -7.82
C ALA A 27 2.98 2.84 -8.91
N CYS A 28 1.95 2.00 -9.13
CA CYS A 28 0.89 2.31 -10.09
C CYS A 28 0.11 3.58 -9.70
N ASN A 29 -0.29 3.75 -8.44
CA ASN A 29 -0.98 4.96 -7.98
C ASN A 29 -0.10 6.21 -8.06
N THR A 30 1.21 6.07 -7.85
CA THR A 30 2.15 7.17 -8.05
C THR A 30 2.25 7.56 -9.52
N LEU A 31 2.32 6.58 -10.42
CA LEU A 31 2.32 6.83 -11.86
C LEU A 31 1.01 7.49 -12.32
N LYS A 32 -0.14 6.99 -11.84
CA LYS A 32 -1.46 7.59 -12.08
C LYS A 32 -1.47 9.06 -11.67
N TYR A 33 -1.06 9.36 -10.45
CA TYR A 33 -1.00 10.74 -9.96
C TYR A 33 -0.08 11.64 -10.82
N LEU A 34 1.10 11.16 -11.20
CA LEU A 34 2.05 11.93 -12.00
C LEU A 34 1.53 12.19 -13.41
N VAL A 35 0.90 11.21 -14.05
CA VAL A 35 0.23 11.39 -15.35
C VAL A 35 -0.95 12.36 -15.23
N GLU A 36 -1.66 12.33 -14.10
CA GLU A 36 -2.80 13.21 -13.86
C GLU A 36 -2.42 14.66 -13.60
N THR A 37 -1.26 14.92 -13.00
CA THR A 37 -0.87 16.24 -12.48
C THR A 37 0.32 16.90 -13.20
N GLU A 38 1.31 16.13 -13.62
CA GLU A 38 2.59 16.65 -14.14
C GLU A 38 2.83 16.27 -15.61
N PHE A 39 2.39 15.09 -16.04
CA PHE A 39 2.59 14.55 -17.39
C PHE A 39 1.25 14.30 -18.11
N CYS A 40 0.37 15.29 -18.08
CA CYS A 40 -0.99 15.20 -18.64
C CYS A 40 -1.03 14.86 -20.14
N ASP A 41 0.06 15.10 -20.86
CA ASP A 41 0.23 14.73 -22.26
C ASP A 41 0.36 13.21 -22.48
N LEU A 42 0.65 12.44 -21.43
CA LEU A 42 0.73 10.98 -21.45
C LEU A 42 -0.60 10.28 -21.17
N LYS A 43 -1.66 11.01 -20.79
CA LYS A 43 -3.00 10.45 -20.51
C LYS A 43 -3.53 9.63 -21.69
N GLY A 44 -3.95 8.40 -21.43
CA GLY A 44 -4.45 7.46 -22.44
C GLY A 44 -3.41 6.96 -23.45
N LEU A 45 -2.14 7.37 -23.33
CA LEU A 45 -1.04 6.90 -24.18
C LEU A 45 -0.24 5.77 -23.53
N ILE A 46 -0.22 5.74 -22.20
CA ILE A 46 0.42 4.69 -21.40
C ILE A 46 -0.60 4.02 -20.49
N SER A 47 -0.35 2.76 -20.13
CA SER A 47 -1.14 2.09 -19.10
C SER A 47 -0.57 2.44 -17.73
N THR A 48 -1.41 2.98 -16.84
CA THR A 48 -0.97 3.35 -15.49
C THR A 48 -1.24 2.25 -14.45
N ASP A 49 -2.06 1.25 -14.80
CA ASP A 49 -2.31 0.05 -14.01
C ASP A 49 -1.19 -0.99 -14.10
N THR A 50 -0.20 -0.77 -14.98
CA THR A 50 0.94 -1.68 -15.16
C THR A 50 2.26 -0.92 -15.18
N LEU A 51 3.32 -1.58 -14.68
CA LEU A 51 4.67 -1.02 -14.64
C LEU A 51 5.52 -1.68 -15.73
N ASP A 52 5.45 -1.14 -16.95
CA ASP A 52 6.38 -1.51 -18.01
C ASP A 52 7.72 -0.75 -17.91
N ASP A 53 8.69 -1.09 -18.76
CA ASP A 53 10.01 -0.46 -18.75
C ASP A 53 9.95 1.08 -18.92
N SER A 54 8.93 1.59 -19.63
CA SER A 54 8.77 3.03 -19.89
C SER A 54 8.19 3.74 -18.66
N SER A 55 7.19 3.13 -18.02
CA SER A 55 6.61 3.58 -16.76
C SER A 55 7.64 3.61 -15.64
N ILE A 56 8.50 2.58 -15.56
CA ILE A 56 9.61 2.53 -14.59
C ILE A 56 10.62 3.65 -14.88
N ALA A 57 11.01 3.82 -16.14
CA ALA A 57 11.94 4.89 -16.51
C ALA A 57 11.38 6.29 -16.21
N LEU A 58 10.06 6.49 -16.33
CA LEU A 58 9.41 7.73 -15.94
C LEU A 58 9.50 7.97 -14.43
N LEU A 59 9.17 6.97 -13.62
CA LEU A 59 9.30 7.05 -12.15
C LEU A 59 10.75 7.36 -11.74
N ASP A 60 11.74 6.73 -12.37
CA ASP A 60 13.16 6.92 -12.07
C ASP A 60 13.68 8.36 -12.31
N VAL A 61 13.04 9.14 -13.19
CA VAL A 61 13.46 10.51 -13.52
C VAL A 61 12.69 11.60 -12.79
N VAL A 62 11.65 11.24 -12.05
CA VAL A 62 10.79 12.19 -11.31
C VAL A 62 11.45 12.57 -9.99
N ASP A 63 11.75 13.87 -9.84
CA ASP A 63 12.38 14.44 -8.64
C ASP A 63 11.42 15.43 -7.95
N ASN A 64 10.31 14.91 -7.41
CA ASN A 64 9.38 15.66 -6.57
C ASN A 64 9.24 15.01 -5.18
N ASP A 65 8.75 15.78 -4.20
CA ASP A 65 8.66 15.34 -2.81
C ASP A 65 7.66 14.18 -2.62
N PHE A 66 6.63 14.13 -3.47
CA PHE A 66 5.63 13.07 -3.46
C PHE A 66 6.23 11.71 -3.86
N HIS A 67 6.90 11.66 -5.01
CA HIS A 67 7.62 10.50 -5.52
C HIS A 67 8.65 10.00 -4.51
N LYS A 68 9.40 10.91 -3.86
CA LYS A 68 10.34 10.55 -2.78
C LYS A 68 9.64 9.85 -1.61
N ILE A 69 8.48 10.34 -1.18
CA ILE A 69 7.70 9.73 -0.09
C ILE A 69 7.21 8.34 -0.49
N THR A 70 6.70 8.16 -1.71
CA THR A 70 6.29 6.84 -2.20
C THR A 70 7.48 5.90 -2.29
N TYR A 71 8.60 6.36 -2.85
CA TYR A 71 9.82 5.57 -2.99
C TYR A 71 10.37 5.12 -1.63
N ASP A 72 10.43 6.02 -0.65
CA ASP A 72 10.84 5.69 0.72
C ASP A 72 9.89 4.66 1.34
N SER A 73 8.58 4.80 1.10
CA SER A 73 7.56 3.87 1.60
C SER A 73 7.71 2.48 0.96
N MET A 74 7.92 2.40 -0.36
CA MET A 74 8.20 1.16 -1.09
C MET A 74 9.48 0.49 -0.60
N THR A 75 10.53 1.29 -0.35
CA THR A 75 11.80 0.80 0.20
C THR A 75 11.58 0.18 1.58
N GLY A 76 10.83 0.85 2.46
CA GLY A 76 10.46 0.31 3.77
C GLY A 76 9.66 -0.99 3.70
N ILE A 77 8.73 -1.10 2.74
CA ILE A 77 7.97 -2.34 2.50
C ILE A 77 8.91 -3.48 2.06
N TYR A 78 9.80 -3.19 1.11
CA TYR A 78 10.78 -4.15 0.60
C TYR A 78 11.72 -4.65 1.71
N GLU A 79 12.28 -3.74 2.51
CA GLU A 79 13.15 -4.09 3.63
C GLU A 79 12.41 -4.91 4.70
N THR A 80 11.14 -4.61 4.94
CA THR A 80 10.29 -5.36 5.86
C THR A 80 10.06 -6.78 5.35
N ALA A 81 9.70 -6.95 4.07
CA ALA A 81 9.50 -8.26 3.45
C ALA A 81 10.78 -9.11 3.46
N HIS A 82 11.94 -8.50 3.15
CA HIS A 82 13.24 -9.17 3.22
C HIS A 82 13.62 -9.58 4.65
N SER A 83 13.35 -8.71 5.63
CA SER A 83 13.61 -9.00 7.04
C SER A 83 12.75 -10.17 7.54
N LEU A 84 11.45 -10.18 7.18
CA LEU A 84 10.55 -11.29 7.48
C LEU A 84 11.04 -12.59 6.83
N ALA A 85 11.40 -12.56 5.55
CA ALA A 85 11.93 -13.74 4.85
C ALA A 85 13.18 -14.29 5.55
N ASN A 86 14.11 -13.42 5.94
CA ASN A 86 15.34 -13.78 6.64
C ASN A 86 15.08 -14.38 8.03
N ILE A 87 14.18 -13.78 8.82
CA ILE A 87 13.83 -14.26 10.17
C ILE A 87 13.27 -15.70 10.11
N TYR A 88 12.43 -15.98 9.11
CA TYR A 88 11.75 -17.26 8.97
C TYR A 88 12.48 -18.26 8.04
N GLY A 89 13.67 -17.91 7.55
CA GLY A 89 14.47 -18.78 6.66
C GLY A 89 13.79 -19.08 5.32
N LEU A 90 13.04 -18.12 4.80
CA LEU A 90 12.31 -18.23 3.54
C LEU A 90 13.09 -17.58 2.39
N ASP A 91 12.95 -18.14 1.19
CA ASP A 91 13.44 -17.52 -0.04
C ASP A 91 12.35 -16.63 -0.66
N ILE A 92 12.58 -15.31 -0.62
CA ILE A 92 11.62 -14.33 -1.13
C ILE A 92 11.35 -14.51 -2.63
N GLY A 93 12.37 -14.94 -3.40
CA GLY A 93 12.23 -15.18 -4.84
C GLY A 93 11.27 -16.34 -5.15
N THR A 94 11.25 -17.37 -4.30
CA THR A 94 10.30 -18.48 -4.40
C THR A 94 8.89 -18.03 -4.02
N ILE A 95 8.74 -17.20 -2.97
CA ILE A 95 7.43 -16.69 -2.53
C ILE A 95 6.78 -15.83 -3.61
N ILE A 96 7.52 -14.89 -4.19
CA ILE A 96 7.00 -13.96 -5.22
C ILE A 96 6.57 -14.70 -6.50
N ARG A 97 7.11 -15.90 -6.75
CA ARG A 97 6.77 -16.73 -7.92
C ARG A 97 5.71 -17.80 -7.62
N ASP A 98 5.25 -17.91 -6.38
CA ASP A 98 4.18 -18.82 -6.00
C ASP A 98 2.84 -18.18 -6.38
N GLU A 99 2.33 -18.55 -7.56
CA GLU A 99 1.08 -18.02 -8.13
C GLU A 99 -0.09 -18.06 -7.14
N ARG A 100 -0.17 -19.10 -6.29
CA ARG A 100 -1.23 -19.22 -5.29
C ARG A 100 -1.07 -18.17 -4.20
N LEU A 101 0.14 -17.96 -3.69
CA LEU A 101 0.39 -16.92 -2.68
C LEU A 101 0.21 -15.52 -3.25
N THR A 102 0.56 -15.32 -4.52
CA THR A 102 0.33 -14.06 -5.25
C THR A 102 -1.17 -13.79 -5.39
N GLU A 103 -1.96 -14.73 -5.91
CA GLU A 103 -3.42 -14.59 -6.05
C GLU A 103 -4.09 -14.33 -4.70
N MET A 104 -3.72 -15.08 -3.65
CA MET A 104 -4.23 -14.84 -2.31
C MET A 104 -3.85 -13.46 -1.76
N GLY A 105 -2.66 -12.96 -2.10
CA GLY A 105 -2.19 -11.63 -1.70
C GLY A 105 -2.92 -10.51 -2.43
N GLU A 106 -3.15 -10.68 -3.73
CA GLU A 106 -3.95 -9.78 -4.56
C GLU A 106 -5.39 -9.69 -4.06
N ASP A 107 -6.06 -10.82 -3.84
CA ASP A 107 -7.41 -10.88 -3.27
C ASP A 107 -7.46 -10.16 -1.91
N PHE A 108 -6.47 -10.39 -1.05
CA PHE A 108 -6.39 -9.74 0.26
C PHE A 108 -6.33 -8.22 0.15
N VAL A 109 -5.50 -7.72 -0.78
CA VAL A 109 -5.28 -6.30 -1.00
C VAL A 109 -6.51 -5.65 -1.64
N LEU A 110 -7.07 -6.27 -2.68
CA LEU A 110 -8.24 -5.75 -3.41
C LEU A 110 -9.50 -5.65 -2.55
N GLU A 111 -9.64 -6.49 -1.51
CA GLU A 111 -10.75 -6.39 -0.55
C GLU A 111 -10.63 -5.20 0.41
N LEU A 112 -9.43 -4.62 0.54
CA LEU A 112 -9.11 -3.61 1.55
C LEU A 112 -8.73 -2.26 0.93
N ILE A 113 -8.18 -2.26 -0.28
CA ILE A 113 -7.79 -1.06 -1.01
C ILE A 113 -9.01 -0.40 -1.65
N VAL A 114 -9.03 0.92 -1.58
CA VAL A 114 -9.91 1.76 -2.38
C VAL A 114 -9.04 2.48 -3.40
N ASP A 115 -9.17 2.07 -4.65
CA ASP A 115 -8.64 2.78 -5.81
C ASP A 115 -9.80 3.56 -6.44
N GLN A 116 -9.70 4.89 -6.44
CA GLN A 116 -10.68 5.78 -7.07
C GLN A 116 -10.10 6.54 -8.27
N PHE A 117 -8.90 6.19 -8.72
CA PHE A 117 -8.39 6.79 -9.94
C PHE A 117 -9.27 6.38 -11.13
N PRO A 118 -9.60 7.32 -12.03
CA PRO A 118 -10.32 7.00 -13.25
C PRO A 118 -9.50 6.03 -14.11
N GLU A 119 -10.19 5.17 -14.84
CA GLU A 119 -9.54 4.33 -15.85
C GLU A 119 -8.83 5.21 -16.89
N ASP A 120 -7.72 4.72 -17.46
CA ASP A 120 -6.79 5.45 -18.36
C ASP A 120 -7.46 6.19 -19.56
N ASN A 121 -8.73 5.93 -19.86
CA ASN A 121 -9.50 6.52 -20.96
C ASN A 121 -10.74 7.32 -20.50
N PHE A 122 -10.94 7.49 -19.19
CA PHE A 122 -12.08 8.18 -18.63
C PHE A 122 -11.66 9.58 -18.14
N VAL A 123 -12.38 10.61 -18.59
CA VAL A 123 -12.18 11.97 -18.11
C VAL A 123 -13.30 12.27 -17.14
N ASP A 124 -12.97 12.44 -15.88
CA ASP A 124 -13.86 12.94 -14.85
C ASP A 124 -13.43 14.37 -14.49
N GLU A 125 -14.29 15.34 -14.78
CA GLU A 125 -14.01 16.77 -14.60
C GLU A 125 -14.02 17.17 -13.11
N ASP A 126 -14.63 16.36 -12.24
CA ASP A 126 -14.69 16.57 -10.79
C ASP A 126 -13.66 15.69 -10.04
N PHE A 127 -12.76 15.02 -10.76
CA PHE A 127 -11.75 14.14 -10.16
C PHE A 127 -10.61 14.92 -9.50
N GLU A 128 -10.38 14.63 -8.23
CA GLU A 128 -9.25 15.17 -7.46
C GLU A 128 -8.21 14.06 -7.22
N PRO A 129 -7.07 14.06 -7.95
CA PRO A 129 -6.02 13.05 -7.80
C PRO A 129 -5.48 12.96 -6.36
N ALA A 130 -5.46 14.08 -5.65
CA ALA A 130 -5.02 14.18 -4.26
C ALA A 130 -5.94 13.40 -3.30
N GLU A 131 -7.26 13.53 -3.43
CA GLU A 131 -8.21 12.81 -2.58
C GLU A 131 -8.12 11.28 -2.79
N SER A 132 -7.88 10.85 -4.03
CA SER A 132 -7.68 9.44 -4.35
C SER A 132 -6.41 8.86 -3.74
N LEU A 133 -5.33 9.63 -3.72
CA LEU A 133 -4.10 9.25 -3.03
C LEU A 133 -4.29 9.14 -1.51
N ASP A 134 -5.04 10.04 -0.90
CA ASP A 134 -5.33 10.00 0.54
C ASP A 134 -6.14 8.75 0.90
N LEU A 135 -7.17 8.43 0.12
CA LEU A 135 -7.96 7.20 0.29
C LEU A 135 -7.10 5.95 0.12
N PHE A 136 -6.21 5.96 -0.86
CA PHE A 136 -5.26 4.88 -1.07
C PHE A 136 -4.31 4.73 0.13
N ALA A 137 -3.68 5.80 0.60
CA ALA A 137 -2.78 5.79 1.76
C ALA A 137 -3.49 5.29 3.03
N PHE A 138 -4.74 5.72 3.25
CA PHE A 138 -5.56 5.22 4.35
C PHE A 138 -5.84 3.72 4.23
N SER A 139 -6.12 3.25 3.02
CA SER A 139 -6.37 1.84 2.76
C SER A 139 -5.13 0.96 3.01
N LEU A 140 -3.92 1.47 2.77
CA LEU A 140 -2.67 0.76 3.10
C LEU A 140 -2.51 0.53 4.61
N VAL A 141 -2.87 1.52 5.44
CA VAL A 141 -2.88 1.35 6.90
C VAL A 141 -3.85 0.24 7.30
N ASN A 142 -4.99 0.15 6.62
CA ASN A 142 -5.96 -0.92 6.84
C ASN A 142 -5.42 -2.29 6.42
N VAL A 143 -4.70 -2.39 5.30
CA VAL A 143 -4.05 -3.64 4.88
C VAL A 143 -3.06 -4.11 5.94
N VAL A 144 -2.19 -3.23 6.44
CA VAL A 144 -1.24 -3.57 7.52
C VAL A 144 -1.96 -4.06 8.77
N ASN A 145 -3.07 -3.41 9.11
CA ASN A 145 -3.86 -3.79 10.27
C ASN A 145 -4.46 -5.21 10.15
N PHE A 146 -4.97 -5.53 8.97
CA PHE A 146 -5.52 -6.83 8.65
C PHE A 146 -4.42 -7.90 8.57
N LEU A 147 -3.22 -7.56 8.12
CA LEU A 147 -2.04 -8.43 8.18
C LEU A 147 -1.69 -8.78 9.63
N CYS A 148 -1.69 -7.81 10.55
CA CYS A 148 -1.49 -8.08 11.97
C CYS A 148 -2.54 -9.05 12.53
N SER A 149 -3.82 -8.82 12.20
CA SER A 149 -4.92 -9.72 12.62
C SER A 149 -4.74 -11.14 12.07
N MET A 150 -4.33 -11.25 10.80
CA MET A 150 -4.01 -12.53 10.16
C MET A 150 -2.88 -13.27 10.88
N LEU A 151 -1.77 -12.59 11.19
CA LEU A 151 -0.62 -13.18 11.86
C LEU A 151 -0.94 -13.64 13.29
N LEU A 152 -1.79 -12.90 14.00
CA LEU A 152 -2.12 -13.16 15.39
C LEU A 152 -3.18 -14.25 15.56
N ALA A 153 -4.24 -14.17 14.76
CA ALA A 153 -5.41 -15.02 14.93
C ALA A 153 -5.53 -16.12 13.86
N GLY A 154 -4.68 -16.10 12.83
CA GLY A 154 -4.78 -16.98 11.65
C GLY A 154 -6.06 -16.73 10.83
N LYS A 155 -6.75 -15.61 11.05
CA LYS A 155 -8.03 -15.30 10.41
C LYS A 155 -8.25 -13.80 10.32
N VAL A 156 -9.11 -13.41 9.39
CA VAL A 156 -9.48 -12.03 9.10
C VAL A 156 -10.99 -11.93 8.93
N ASP A 157 -11.61 -10.88 9.47
CA ASP A 157 -13.01 -10.53 9.22
C ASP A 157 -13.09 -9.24 8.39
N PHE A 158 -13.30 -9.38 7.09
CA PHE A 158 -13.30 -8.27 6.13
C PHE A 158 -14.46 -7.29 6.31
N ASP A 159 -15.51 -7.67 7.04
CA ASP A 159 -16.63 -6.77 7.38
C ASP A 159 -16.20 -5.63 8.32
N LEU A 160 -15.04 -5.75 8.99
CA LEU A 160 -14.53 -4.75 9.94
C LEU A 160 -13.69 -3.64 9.29
N SER A 161 -13.37 -3.77 7.99
CA SER A 161 -12.40 -2.94 7.27
C SER A 161 -12.65 -1.43 7.32
N TRP A 162 -13.90 -0.96 7.39
CA TRP A 162 -14.23 0.48 7.28
C TRP A 162 -14.64 1.18 8.58
N THR A 163 -14.66 0.47 9.71
CA THR A 163 -15.33 0.98 10.93
C THR A 163 -14.42 1.62 11.98
N SER A 164 -13.10 1.76 11.76
CA SER A 164 -12.19 1.56 12.89
C SER A 164 -10.97 2.50 13.03
N SER A 165 -11.19 3.81 13.12
CA SER A 165 -10.22 4.72 13.76
C SER A 165 -9.95 4.40 15.25
N LYS A 166 -10.82 3.57 15.86
CA LYS A 166 -10.68 3.04 17.23
C LYS A 166 -9.74 1.82 17.33
N PHE A 167 -9.48 1.14 16.21
CA PHE A 167 -8.76 -0.13 16.17
C PHE A 167 -7.27 0.01 16.45
N TYR A 168 -6.63 1.07 15.93
CA TYR A 168 -5.20 1.33 16.15
C TYR A 168 -4.86 1.41 17.66
N LEU A 169 -5.75 1.99 18.46
CA LEU A 169 -5.60 2.11 19.91
C LEU A 169 -5.88 0.79 20.64
N ASP A 170 -6.82 -0.02 20.15
CA ASP A 170 -7.15 -1.32 20.73
C ASP A 170 -6.03 -2.36 20.47
N PHE A 171 -5.37 -2.30 19.30
CA PHE A 171 -4.26 -3.17 18.92
C PHE A 171 -2.99 -3.00 19.80
N LEU A 172 -2.70 -1.78 20.25
CA LEU A 172 -1.56 -1.49 21.14
C LEU A 172 -1.74 -2.06 22.56
N SER A 173 -2.91 -2.61 22.88
CA SER A 173 -3.28 -3.02 24.25
C SER A 173 -3.20 -4.53 24.52
N GLU A 174 -2.96 -5.36 23.50
CA GLU A 174 -2.95 -6.83 23.63
C GLU A 174 -1.52 -7.43 23.72
N ASP A 175 -1.35 -8.41 24.61
CA ASP A 175 -0.06 -9.05 24.93
C ASP A 175 0.19 -10.28 24.03
N TYR A 176 1.12 -10.15 23.09
CA TYR A 176 1.43 -11.16 22.06
C TYR A 176 2.86 -11.72 22.21
N SER A 177 3.13 -12.33 23.36
CA SER A 177 4.46 -12.74 23.87
C SER A 177 5.30 -13.79 23.09
N GLY A 178 4.98 -14.10 21.82
CA GLY A 178 5.81 -14.97 20.98
C GLY A 178 7.01 -14.23 20.38
N LYS A 179 8.25 -14.71 20.54
CA LYS A 179 9.45 -13.95 20.11
C LYS A 179 9.52 -13.67 18.60
N GLU A 180 9.17 -14.64 17.77
CA GLU A 180 9.22 -14.49 16.29
C GLU A 180 8.05 -13.64 15.78
N HIS A 181 6.85 -13.86 16.35
CA HIS A 181 5.66 -13.08 16.01
C HIS A 181 5.76 -11.63 16.53
N ALA A 182 6.35 -11.39 17.70
CA ALA A 182 6.56 -10.04 18.23
C ALA A 182 7.51 -9.23 17.35
N THR A 183 8.57 -9.84 16.81
CA THR A 183 9.45 -9.15 15.86
C THR A 183 8.74 -8.87 14.53
N ALA A 184 7.95 -9.82 14.00
CA ALA A 184 7.16 -9.58 12.78
C ALA A 184 6.12 -8.46 12.97
N LEU A 185 5.42 -8.45 14.12
CA LEU A 185 4.45 -7.42 14.46
C LEU A 185 5.11 -6.06 14.66
N GLN A 186 6.28 -6.01 15.28
CA GLN A 186 7.04 -4.77 15.42
C GLN A 186 7.42 -4.21 14.04
N LEU A 187 7.94 -5.05 13.14
CA LEU A 187 8.29 -4.61 11.78
C LEU A 187 7.07 -4.11 10.99
N LEU A 188 5.93 -4.78 11.12
CA LEU A 188 4.68 -4.34 10.49
C LEU A 188 4.11 -3.06 11.13
N GLN A 189 4.27 -2.88 12.44
CA GLN A 189 3.91 -1.64 13.14
C GLN A 189 4.82 -0.48 12.71
N GLU A 190 6.12 -0.72 12.56
CA GLU A 190 7.08 0.26 12.05
C GLU A 190 6.71 0.65 10.62
N LEU A 191 6.38 -0.30 9.75
CA LEU A 191 5.84 -0.03 8.42
C LEU A 191 4.55 0.79 8.47
N GLY A 192 3.58 0.42 9.31
CA GLY A 192 2.35 1.18 9.50
C GLY A 192 2.60 2.60 10.00
N SER A 193 3.60 2.80 10.87
CA SER A 193 4.02 4.12 11.35
C SER A 193 4.68 4.93 10.23
N VAL A 194 5.51 4.31 9.39
CA VAL A 194 6.10 4.97 8.21
C VAL A 194 4.99 5.41 7.27
N LEU A 195 4.05 4.53 6.94
CA LEU A 195 2.91 4.85 6.08
C LEU A 195 2.03 5.97 6.66
N SER A 196 1.82 5.98 7.99
CA SER A 196 1.08 7.04 8.67
C SER A 196 1.83 8.38 8.68
N LEU A 197 3.15 8.37 8.87
CA LEU A 197 4.00 9.56 8.76
C LEU A 197 4.03 10.08 7.32
N SER A 198 4.12 9.18 6.33
CA SER A 198 4.01 9.50 4.91
C SER A 198 2.66 10.15 4.59
N HIS A 199 1.54 9.61 5.10
CA HIS A 199 0.23 10.25 4.98
C HIS A 199 0.20 11.66 5.59
N GLY A 200 0.73 11.85 6.80
CA GLY A 200 0.84 13.19 7.41
C GLY A 200 1.66 14.16 6.56
N ARG A 201 2.75 13.70 5.95
CA ARG A 201 3.58 14.50 5.04
C ARG A 201 2.88 14.77 3.70
N ILE A 202 2.11 13.83 3.17
CA ILE A 202 1.29 14.01 1.97
C ILE A 202 0.24 15.09 2.26
N LEU A 203 -0.49 15.00 3.38
CA LEU A 203 -1.43 16.03 3.80
C LEU A 203 -0.74 17.39 3.95
N ASP A 204 0.42 17.46 4.61
CA ASP A 204 1.17 18.72 4.73
C ASP A 204 1.58 19.29 3.37
N LEU A 205 1.97 18.44 2.41
CA LEU A 205 2.30 18.89 1.05
C LEU A 205 1.06 19.37 0.30
N LEU A 206 -0.08 18.68 0.43
CA LEU A 206 -1.35 19.05 -0.20
C LEU A 206 -1.91 20.36 0.39
N TYR A 207 -1.81 20.53 1.71
CA TYR A 207 -2.32 21.73 2.40
C TYR A 207 -1.38 22.93 2.32
N ASN A 208 -0.06 22.74 2.21
CA ASN A 208 0.91 23.85 2.18
C ASN A 208 1.39 24.22 0.77
N ASN A 209 1.22 23.36 -0.25
CA ASN A 209 1.47 23.71 -1.67
C ASN A 209 0.19 24.05 -2.45
N GLY A 210 -0.95 24.22 -1.78
CA GLY A 210 -2.22 24.67 -2.36
C GLY A 210 -2.26 26.13 -2.85
N ASP A 211 -1.11 26.73 -3.19
CA ASP A 211 -1.03 27.94 -4.03
C ASP A 211 -0.98 27.50 -5.52
N ILE A 212 -2.00 26.79 -5.97
CA ILE A 212 -2.28 26.66 -7.41
C ILE A 212 -3.21 27.81 -7.77
N CYS A 213 -2.66 28.80 -8.46
CA CYS A 213 -3.41 29.89 -9.09
C CYS A 213 -4.47 29.31 -10.03
N TRP A 214 -5.72 29.30 -9.59
CA TRP A 214 -6.84 29.30 -10.52
C TRP A 214 -7.00 30.74 -11.03
N ASP A 215 -6.42 31.03 -12.18
CA ASP A 215 -6.79 32.23 -12.93
C ASP A 215 -8.25 32.08 -13.39
N ASP A 216 -9.13 32.85 -12.74
CA ASP A 216 -10.54 33.04 -13.13
C ASP A 216 -10.65 33.55 -14.58
N PRO A 217 -11.59 33.01 -15.39
CA PRO A 217 -12.30 33.79 -16.40
C PRO A 217 -13.60 34.43 -15.87
#